data_AF-A0A536S3V5-F1
#
_entry.id   AF-A0A536S3V5-F1
#
_cell.length_a   1.000
_cell.length_b   1.000
_cell.length_c   1.000
_cell.angle_alpha   90.00
_cell.angle_beta   90.00
_cell.angle_gamma   90.00
#
_symmetry.space_group_name_H-M   'P 1'
#
loop_
_entity.id
_entity.type
_entity.pdbx_description
1 polymer ?
#
loop_
_entity_poly.entity_id
_entity_poly.type
_entity_poly.pdbx_seq_one_letter_code
_entity_poly.pdbx_strand_id
1 'polypeptide(L)'
;MGALVRGRPVLPRLSPRRRPDVRVRTPRGSDHRRAGIRRGHHGARAPPHAGAGHEAHADRSLIDLPFDPNLHLGSTSIAWHSIFSLVGMIVGSFVSFRCARYLVKDDRIYPFAIAVVVGGLVAARIAHVSDNWNVYAGRPFELVAFWNGGIATTGAPIGSSIAGYVMARRLRLPLGFMFDISVIGIALGEAVGRIGDVINGEHHAVACTGLAWCVRYTNPATLGQTDYVHPIAAYDGLIMLAIFVVLLAYWRRVRGRPPEGRAYSAYLLLFGGARFLTSFLRVDPIFLAGWQEAQVLGFLYAIGGAVMVPVLSARERLDRAGTRGTTTSE
;
A
#
# COMPACT_ATOMS: atom_id res chain seq x y z
N MET A 1 -17.72 47.96 -22.37
CA MET A 1 -18.74 48.37 -21.37
C MET A 1 -19.65 47.16 -21.15
N GLY A 2 -19.78 46.49 -20.02
CA GLY A 2 -19.30 46.64 -18.65
C GLY A 2 -20.27 45.87 -17.71
N ALA A 3 -19.71 45.01 -16.84
CA ALA A 3 -20.23 44.42 -15.58
C ALA A 3 -21.53 43.55 -15.61
N LEU A 4 -21.56 42.27 -15.18
CA LEU A 4 -21.24 41.59 -13.90
C LEU A 4 -22.32 41.68 -12.79
N VAL A 5 -22.97 40.53 -12.53
CA VAL A 5 -23.05 39.80 -11.23
C VAL A 5 -23.94 40.33 -10.09
N ARG A 6 -24.91 39.51 -9.62
CA ARG A 6 -24.95 38.72 -8.35
C ARG A 6 -26.40 38.31 -8.02
N GLY A 7 -26.66 37.02 -7.77
CA GLY A 7 -26.94 36.57 -6.41
C GLY A 7 -27.45 35.14 -6.38
N ARG A 8 -26.64 34.19 -5.88
CA ARG A 8 -27.08 32.85 -5.48
C ARG A 8 -27.13 32.81 -3.94
N PRO A 9 -28.12 32.15 -3.32
CA PRO A 9 -28.23 32.07 -1.87
C PRO A 9 -27.15 31.17 -1.27
N VAL A 10 -26.56 31.64 -0.18
CA VAL A 10 -25.56 30.96 0.65
C VAL A 10 -26.24 29.87 1.47
N LEU A 11 -25.77 28.62 1.36
CA LEU A 11 -26.18 27.52 2.24
C LEU A 11 -25.70 27.77 3.69
N PRO A 12 -26.50 27.44 4.73
CA PRO A 12 -26.12 27.68 6.11
C PRO A 12 -25.00 26.74 6.57
N ARG A 13 -24.02 27.31 7.28
CA ARG A 13 -22.94 26.59 7.97
C ARG A 13 -23.52 25.62 8.99
N LEU A 14 -23.18 24.34 8.88
CA LEU A 14 -23.44 23.34 9.91
C LEU A 14 -22.66 23.71 11.18
N SER A 15 -23.38 23.91 12.27
CA SER A 15 -22.81 24.15 13.60
C SER A 15 -22.19 22.85 14.16
N PRO A 16 -21.01 22.90 14.80
CA PRO A 16 -20.43 21.73 15.43
C PRO A 16 -21.30 21.31 16.63
N ARG A 17 -21.87 20.10 16.57
CA ARG A 17 -22.57 19.48 17.69
C ARG A 17 -21.62 19.36 18.89
N ARG A 18 -22.02 19.97 20.01
CA ARG A 18 -21.48 19.75 21.36
C ARG A 18 -21.36 18.25 21.64
N ARG A 19 -20.16 17.78 21.99
CA ARG A 19 -19.98 16.48 22.65
C ARG A 19 -20.44 16.62 24.11
N PRO A 20 -21.17 15.65 24.69
CA PRO A 20 -21.50 15.68 26.11
C PRO A 20 -20.27 15.33 26.97
N ASP A 21 -20.07 16.12 28.02
CA ASP A 21 -19.02 15.96 29.04
C ASP A 21 -19.17 14.62 29.78
N VAL A 22 -18.26 13.68 29.52
CA VAL A 22 -18.08 12.48 30.35
C VAL A 22 -17.18 12.87 31.52
N ARG A 23 -17.78 13.23 32.66
CA ARG A 23 -17.06 13.37 33.94
C ARG A 23 -16.70 11.99 34.47
N VAL A 24 -15.41 11.65 34.41
CA VAL A 24 -14.84 10.51 35.13
C VAL A 24 -14.77 10.87 36.61
N ARG A 25 -15.52 10.13 37.43
CA ARG A 25 -15.61 10.28 38.89
C ARG A 25 -14.45 9.50 39.52
N THR A 26 -13.50 10.18 40.14
CA THR A 26 -12.47 9.52 40.97
C THR A 26 -13.07 9.08 42.32
N PRO A 27 -12.76 7.87 42.82
CA PRO A 27 -13.16 7.46 44.16
C PRO A 27 -12.38 8.23 45.22
N ARG A 28 -13.09 8.92 46.13
CA ARG A 28 -12.53 9.55 47.32
C ARG A 28 -12.02 8.48 48.28
N GLY A 29 -10.74 8.59 48.63
CA GLY A 29 -10.11 7.85 49.72
C GLY A 29 -10.70 8.23 51.08
N SER A 30 -10.71 7.24 51.96
CA SER A 30 -11.20 7.25 53.34
C SER A 30 -10.34 8.12 54.26
N ASP A 31 -10.99 9.05 54.95
CA ASP A 31 -10.47 9.82 56.07
C ASP A 31 -10.36 8.95 57.34
N HIS A 32 -9.15 8.81 57.89
CA HIS A 32 -8.93 8.45 59.29
C HIS A 32 -7.83 9.30 59.93
N ARG A 33 -8.27 10.39 60.57
CA ARG A 33 -8.05 10.80 61.98
C ARG A 33 -6.65 10.73 62.62
N ARG A 34 -6.32 11.89 63.25
CA ARG A 34 -5.50 12.23 64.45
C ARG A 34 -4.07 12.73 64.16
N ALA A 35 -3.75 14.01 64.33
CA ALA A 35 -3.67 14.87 65.54
C ALA A 35 -2.42 14.59 66.40
N GLY A 36 -1.52 15.59 66.53
CA GLY A 36 -0.45 15.57 67.54
C GLY A 36 0.81 16.42 67.30
N ILE A 37 0.70 17.75 67.45
CA ILE A 37 1.62 18.67 68.17
C ILE A 37 3.17 18.45 68.06
N ARG A 38 3.90 19.45 67.51
CA ARG A 38 4.86 20.32 68.24
C ARG A 38 5.56 21.35 67.35
N ARG A 39 5.57 22.60 67.85
CA ARG A 39 6.34 23.75 67.37
C ARG A 39 7.83 23.55 67.64
N GLY A 40 8.66 23.97 66.68
CA GLY A 40 10.09 24.20 66.85
C GLY A 40 10.60 25.14 65.76
N HIS A 41 10.81 26.41 66.12
CA HIS A 41 11.55 27.37 65.31
C HIS A 41 13.01 26.93 65.19
N HIS A 42 13.55 26.84 63.98
CA HIS A 42 14.91 27.23 63.67
C HIS A 42 15.03 27.52 62.18
N GLY A 43 15.48 28.73 61.84
CA GLY A 43 15.77 29.13 60.48
C GLY A 43 17.00 28.38 59.95
N ALA A 44 16.90 27.89 58.72
CA ALA A 44 18.04 27.44 57.95
C ALA A 44 17.78 27.72 56.47
N ARG A 45 18.77 28.37 55.86
CA ARG A 45 18.92 28.74 54.46
C ARG A 45 18.52 27.64 53.49
N ALA A 46 17.90 28.04 52.38
CA ALA A 46 17.72 27.22 51.19
C ALA A 46 19.08 26.72 50.66
N PRO A 47 19.22 25.43 50.31
CA PRO A 47 20.31 24.96 49.48
C PRO A 47 19.98 25.19 47.99
N PRO A 48 20.99 25.46 47.15
CA PRO A 48 20.81 25.83 45.76
C PRO A 48 20.51 24.62 44.88
N HIS A 49 19.83 24.91 43.77
CA HIS A 49 19.61 24.06 42.60
C HIS A 49 20.69 22.99 42.38
N ALA A 50 20.36 21.74 42.71
CA ALA A 50 20.98 20.56 42.10
C ALA A 50 20.09 20.10 40.95
N GLY A 51 19.92 20.97 39.96
CA GLY A 51 19.39 20.64 38.64
C GLY A 51 20.54 20.15 37.76
N ALA A 52 20.92 18.89 37.90
CA ALA A 52 21.79 18.19 36.95
C ALA A 52 21.37 16.72 36.93
N GLY A 53 20.08 16.49 36.73
CA GLY A 53 19.50 15.18 36.50
C GLY A 53 18.93 15.14 35.09
N HIS A 54 19.59 14.41 34.20
CA HIS A 54 18.96 13.81 33.02
C HIS A 54 18.30 14.75 31.99
N GLU A 55 19.04 15.69 31.41
CA GLU A 55 18.62 16.35 30.14
C GLU A 55 19.53 15.98 28.96
N ALA A 56 19.96 14.72 28.90
CA ALA A 56 20.82 14.28 27.80
C ALA A 56 20.50 12.87 27.29
N HIS A 57 19.22 12.47 27.19
CA HIS A 57 18.85 11.28 26.40
C HIS A 57 17.38 11.32 25.96
N ALA A 58 17.08 11.90 24.79
CA ALA A 58 15.93 11.51 23.94
C ALA A 58 15.84 12.23 22.57
N ASP A 59 16.78 13.09 22.17
CA ASP A 59 16.67 13.83 20.90
C ASP A 59 17.24 13.05 19.69
N ARG A 60 16.84 11.78 19.51
CA ARG A 60 17.52 10.85 18.58
C ARG A 60 16.67 10.27 17.44
N SER A 61 15.48 10.80 17.16
CA SER A 61 14.70 10.32 16.01
C SER A 61 13.62 11.32 15.58
N LEU A 62 14.04 12.43 14.97
CA LEU A 62 13.12 13.45 14.46
C LEU A 62 13.29 13.55 12.94
N ILE A 63 12.57 12.72 12.18
CA ILE A 63 12.44 12.93 10.72
C ILE A 63 11.07 13.56 10.47
N ASP A 64 11.08 14.86 10.21
CA ASP A 64 9.89 15.60 9.81
C ASP A 64 9.78 15.65 8.28
N LEU A 65 8.60 15.33 7.77
CA LEU A 65 8.27 15.35 6.35
C LEU A 65 7.33 16.55 6.08
N PRO A 66 7.86 17.70 5.60
CA PRO A 66 7.09 18.92 5.40
C PRO A 66 6.44 19.03 4.00
N PHE A 67 6.42 17.93 3.24
CA PHE A 67 6.02 17.96 1.83
C PHE A 67 4.54 18.29 1.63
N ASP A 68 4.25 19.14 0.65
CA ASP A 68 2.88 19.32 0.14
C ASP A 68 2.50 18.07 -0.67
N PRO A 69 1.39 17.37 -0.33
CA PRO A 69 0.94 16.19 -1.07
C PRO A 69 0.48 16.51 -2.51
N ASN A 70 0.26 17.79 -2.83
CA ASN A 70 -0.25 18.21 -4.13
C ASN A 70 0.76 19.05 -4.90
N LEU A 71 0.86 18.77 -6.20
CA LEU A 71 1.45 19.65 -7.18
C LEU A 71 0.37 20.60 -7.70
N HIS A 72 0.57 21.90 -7.48
CA HIS A 72 -0.38 22.94 -7.92
C HIS A 72 0.00 23.47 -9.31
N LEU A 73 -0.92 23.37 -10.26
CA LEU A 73 -0.83 23.87 -11.62
C LEU A 73 -1.95 24.90 -11.87
N GLY A 74 -1.69 26.15 -11.53
CA GLY A 74 -2.70 27.21 -11.57
C GLY A 74 -3.83 26.91 -10.57
N SER A 75 -5.06 26.73 -11.06
CA SER A 75 -6.22 26.41 -10.23
C SER A 75 -6.43 24.91 -9.98
N THR A 76 -5.63 24.04 -10.61
CA THR A 76 -5.79 22.58 -10.53
C THR A 76 -4.67 22.00 -9.69
N SER A 77 -5.01 21.11 -8.76
CA SER A 77 -4.05 20.38 -7.93
C SER A 77 -4.02 18.91 -8.33
N ILE A 78 -2.83 18.33 -8.45
CA ILE A 78 -2.61 16.91 -8.74
C ILE A 78 -1.80 16.30 -7.61
N ALA A 79 -2.31 15.25 -6.98
CA ALA A 79 -1.61 14.54 -5.92
C ALA A 79 -0.33 13.86 -6.43
N TRP A 80 0.75 13.88 -5.65
CA TRP A 80 2.00 13.18 -5.96
C TRP A 80 1.79 11.67 -6.09
N HIS A 81 0.89 11.09 -5.28
CA HIS A 81 0.42 9.70 -5.44
C HIS A 81 0.05 9.36 -6.88
N SER A 82 -0.77 10.19 -7.55
CA SER A 82 -1.22 9.93 -8.91
C SER A 82 -0.08 10.00 -9.92
N ILE A 83 0.84 10.96 -9.73
CA ILE A 83 2.02 11.14 -10.59
C ILE A 83 2.93 9.92 -10.49
N PHE A 84 3.32 9.52 -9.27
CA PHE A 84 4.21 8.38 -9.06
C PHE A 84 3.56 7.04 -9.39
N SER A 85 2.23 6.91 -9.22
CA SER A 85 1.49 5.74 -9.69
C SER A 85 1.52 5.61 -11.21
N LEU A 86 1.37 6.72 -11.95
CA LEU A 86 1.49 6.73 -13.41
C LEU A 86 2.92 6.40 -13.86
N VAL A 87 3.92 7.03 -13.25
CA VAL A 87 5.34 6.75 -13.54
C VAL A 87 5.66 5.29 -13.24
N GLY A 88 5.21 4.75 -12.11
CA GLY A 88 5.37 3.36 -11.74
C GLY A 88 4.73 2.41 -12.74
N MET A 89 3.49 2.70 -13.17
CA MET A 89 2.81 1.92 -14.21
C MET A 89 3.61 1.91 -15.53
N ILE A 90 4.15 3.06 -15.96
CA ILE A 90 4.96 3.16 -17.18
C ILE A 90 6.26 2.35 -17.06
N VAL A 91 7.01 2.52 -15.97
CA VAL A 91 8.28 1.83 -15.74
C VAL A 91 8.07 0.32 -15.59
N GLY A 92 7.05 -0.10 -14.84
CA GLY A 92 6.67 -1.50 -14.68
C GLY A 92 6.22 -2.14 -15.99
N SER A 93 5.44 -1.41 -16.81
CA SER A 93 5.04 -1.86 -18.14
C SER A 93 6.24 -1.99 -19.08
N PHE A 94 7.15 -1.03 -19.06
CA PHE A 94 8.38 -1.08 -19.85
C PHE A 94 9.21 -2.32 -19.53
N VAL A 95 9.39 -2.65 -18.25
CA VAL A 95 10.10 -3.88 -17.85
C VAL A 95 9.35 -5.13 -18.27
N SER A 96 8.03 -5.17 -18.09
CA SER A 96 7.18 -6.29 -18.55
C SER A 96 7.34 -6.52 -20.05
N PHE A 97 7.28 -5.45 -20.86
CA PHE A 97 7.49 -5.52 -22.30
C PHE A 97 8.89 -5.98 -22.67
N ARG A 98 9.91 -5.49 -21.95
CA ARG A 98 11.30 -5.92 -22.19
C ARG A 98 11.50 -7.41 -21.92
N CYS A 99 10.81 -7.95 -20.90
CA CYS A 99 10.79 -9.38 -20.60
C CYS A 99 9.95 -10.18 -21.60
N ALA A 100 8.81 -9.63 -22.05
CA ALA A 100 7.91 -10.25 -23.03
C ALA A 100 8.64 -10.64 -24.32
N ARG A 101 9.55 -9.77 -24.80
CA ARG A 101 10.36 -9.99 -26.03
C ARG A 101 11.22 -11.26 -26.01
N TYR A 102 11.37 -11.91 -24.85
CA TYR A 102 11.98 -13.23 -24.78
C TYR A 102 11.21 -14.29 -25.57
N LEU A 103 9.88 -14.30 -25.49
CA LEU A 103 9.01 -15.31 -26.10
C LEU A 103 7.95 -14.71 -27.04
N VAL A 104 7.42 -13.54 -26.72
CA VAL A 104 6.43 -12.81 -27.52
C VAL A 104 7.14 -11.68 -28.25
N LYS A 105 7.51 -11.92 -29.50
CA LYS A 105 8.25 -10.96 -30.34
C LYS A 105 7.34 -10.09 -31.21
N ASP A 106 6.08 -10.48 -31.37
CA ASP A 106 5.08 -9.77 -32.17
C ASP A 106 4.28 -8.74 -31.35
N ASP A 107 3.31 -8.12 -32.01
CA ASP A 107 2.51 -7.02 -31.47
C ASP A 107 1.36 -7.49 -30.58
N ARG A 108 1.15 -8.80 -30.37
CA ARG A 108 0.09 -9.32 -29.49
C ARG A 108 0.25 -8.89 -28.04
N ILE A 109 1.46 -8.46 -27.65
CA ILE A 109 1.73 -7.93 -26.32
C ILE A 109 0.97 -6.63 -26.02
N TYR A 110 0.72 -5.78 -27.03
CA TYR A 110 0.04 -4.51 -26.85
C TYR A 110 -1.46 -4.66 -26.54
N PRO A 111 -2.28 -5.40 -27.32
CA PRO A 111 -3.68 -5.62 -26.98
C PRO A 111 -3.84 -6.39 -25.66
N PHE A 112 -2.88 -7.26 -25.29
CA PHE A 112 -2.83 -7.86 -23.97
C PHE A 112 -2.69 -6.80 -22.86
N ALA A 113 -1.68 -5.93 -22.94
CA ALA A 113 -1.44 -4.91 -21.92
C ALA A 113 -2.58 -3.89 -21.83
N ILE A 114 -3.14 -3.48 -22.95
CA ILE A 114 -4.32 -2.60 -22.98
C ILE A 114 -5.49 -3.28 -22.27
N ALA A 115 -5.76 -4.57 -22.54
CA ALA A 115 -6.83 -5.30 -21.88
C ALA A 115 -6.64 -5.39 -20.36
N VAL A 116 -5.41 -5.61 -19.90
CA VAL A 116 -5.07 -5.66 -18.46
C VAL A 116 -5.35 -4.31 -17.78
N VAL A 117 -4.88 -3.20 -18.38
CA VAL A 117 -5.08 -1.84 -17.83
C VAL A 117 -6.57 -1.46 -17.84
N VAL A 118 -7.26 -1.64 -18.96
CA VAL A 118 -8.68 -1.32 -19.10
C VAL A 118 -9.53 -2.19 -18.17
N GLY A 119 -9.25 -3.50 -18.11
CA GLY A 119 -9.95 -4.43 -17.22
C GLY A 119 -9.79 -4.05 -15.76
N GLY A 120 -8.58 -3.65 -15.34
CA GLY A 120 -8.32 -3.15 -14.00
C GLY A 120 -9.09 -1.87 -13.70
N LEU A 121 -9.02 -0.88 -14.59
CA LEU A 121 -9.72 0.40 -14.42
C LEU A 121 -11.24 0.23 -14.32
N VAL A 122 -11.82 -0.57 -15.22
CA VAL A 122 -13.26 -0.86 -15.23
C VAL A 122 -13.70 -1.56 -13.94
N ALA A 123 -12.97 -2.59 -13.50
CA ALA A 123 -13.32 -3.29 -12.28
C ALA A 123 -13.11 -2.44 -11.02
N ALA A 124 -12.08 -1.60 -10.98
CA ALA A 124 -11.87 -0.64 -9.90
C ALA A 124 -13.04 0.34 -9.79
N ARG A 125 -13.58 0.78 -10.93
CA ARG A 125 -14.76 1.66 -10.96
C ARG A 125 -16.02 0.92 -10.51
N ILE A 126 -16.24 -0.30 -10.99
CA ILE A 126 -17.38 -1.12 -10.58
C ILE A 126 -17.37 -1.37 -9.08
N ALA A 127 -16.22 -1.72 -8.50
CA ALA A 127 -16.06 -1.90 -7.06
C ALA A 127 -16.39 -0.61 -6.29
N HIS A 128 -15.86 0.54 -6.72
CA HIS A 128 -16.16 1.83 -6.08
C HIS A 128 -17.64 2.18 -6.08
N VAL A 129 -18.29 1.99 -7.23
CA VAL A 129 -19.72 2.23 -7.41
C VAL A 129 -20.54 1.28 -6.54
N SER A 130 -20.15 0.01 -6.45
CA SER A 130 -20.80 -0.99 -5.62
C SER A 130 -20.75 -0.62 -4.14
N ASP A 131 -19.57 -0.22 -3.65
CA ASP A 131 -19.38 0.21 -2.26
C ASP A 131 -20.19 1.47 -1.92
N ASN A 132 -20.46 2.31 -2.93
CA ASN A 132 -21.14 3.59 -2.80
C ASN A 132 -22.51 3.61 -3.51
N TRP A 133 -23.19 2.45 -3.59
CA TRP A 133 -24.40 2.30 -4.42
C TRP A 133 -25.47 3.37 -4.14
N ASN A 134 -25.66 3.73 -2.87
CA ASN A 134 -26.63 4.75 -2.45
C ASN A 134 -26.38 6.14 -3.06
N VAL A 135 -25.13 6.47 -3.39
CA VAL A 135 -24.74 7.73 -4.04
C VAL A 135 -25.05 7.70 -5.54
N TYR A 136 -24.83 6.54 -6.17
CA TYR A 136 -24.87 6.40 -7.63
C TYR A 136 -26.21 5.90 -8.19
N ALA A 137 -27.07 5.29 -7.36
CA ALA A 137 -28.34 4.71 -7.78
C ALA A 137 -29.25 5.71 -8.54
N GLY A 138 -29.19 6.99 -8.20
CA GLY A 138 -29.95 8.05 -8.87
C GLY A 138 -29.20 8.79 -9.99
N ARG A 139 -27.96 8.41 -10.30
CA ARG A 139 -27.05 9.19 -11.16
C ARG A 139 -26.29 8.30 -12.17
N PRO A 140 -26.97 7.80 -13.22
CA PRO A 140 -26.41 6.79 -14.11
C PRO A 140 -25.18 7.26 -14.88
N PHE A 141 -25.10 8.54 -15.27
CA PHE A 141 -23.90 9.08 -15.94
C PHE A 141 -22.69 9.16 -15.02
N GLU A 142 -22.89 9.32 -13.71
CA GLU A 142 -21.81 9.34 -12.74
C GLU A 142 -21.23 7.94 -12.49
N LEU A 143 -21.92 6.86 -12.86
CA LEU A 143 -21.38 5.48 -12.78
C LEU A 143 -20.08 5.34 -13.58
N VAL A 144 -20.04 5.95 -14.77
CA VAL A 144 -18.92 5.81 -15.74
C VAL A 144 -17.90 6.94 -15.61
N ALA A 145 -18.23 8.02 -14.91
CA ALA A 145 -17.39 9.22 -14.79
C ALA A 145 -16.17 9.01 -13.88
N PHE A 146 -15.21 8.18 -14.32
CA PHE A 146 -13.96 7.92 -13.60
C PHE A 146 -13.06 9.17 -13.51
N TRP A 147 -13.25 10.14 -14.39
CA TRP A 147 -12.54 11.43 -14.36
C TRP A 147 -12.96 12.34 -13.20
N ASN A 148 -14.07 12.05 -12.52
CA ASN A 148 -14.46 12.74 -11.29
C ASN A 148 -13.77 12.16 -10.05
N GLY A 149 -12.85 11.21 -10.23
CA GLY A 149 -12.26 10.43 -9.14
C GLY A 149 -13.17 9.27 -8.70
N GLY A 150 -12.76 8.56 -7.65
CA GLY A 150 -13.51 7.42 -7.10
C GLY A 150 -13.18 6.10 -7.78
N ILE A 151 -12.03 5.52 -7.46
CA ILE A 151 -11.66 4.17 -7.85
C ILE A 151 -11.37 3.35 -6.61
N ALA A 152 -11.90 2.14 -6.55
CA ALA A 152 -11.64 1.22 -5.45
C ALA A 152 -10.49 0.31 -5.84
N THR A 153 -9.38 0.42 -5.11
CA THR A 153 -8.15 -0.32 -5.38
C THR A 153 -8.38 -1.84 -5.35
N THR A 154 -9.37 -2.32 -4.59
CA THR A 154 -9.75 -3.75 -4.48
C THR A 154 -10.21 -4.36 -5.80
N GLY A 155 -10.87 -3.59 -6.67
CA GLY A 155 -11.38 -4.09 -7.95
C GLY A 155 -10.29 -4.24 -9.03
N ALA A 156 -9.22 -3.44 -8.96
CA ALA A 156 -8.22 -3.37 -10.03
C ALA A 156 -7.45 -4.69 -10.26
N PRO A 157 -6.91 -5.38 -9.21
CA PRO A 157 -6.21 -6.64 -9.39
C PRO A 157 -7.09 -7.75 -9.96
N ILE A 158 -8.37 -7.80 -9.56
CA ILE A 158 -9.33 -8.81 -10.01
C ILE A 158 -9.65 -8.59 -11.48
N GLY A 159 -10.04 -7.36 -11.86
CA GLY A 159 -10.38 -7.04 -13.25
C GLY A 159 -9.21 -7.19 -14.21
N SER A 160 -8.02 -6.74 -13.81
CA SER A 160 -6.81 -6.87 -14.62
C SER A 160 -6.40 -8.34 -14.81
N SER A 161 -6.53 -9.18 -13.77
CA SER A 161 -6.25 -10.61 -13.86
C SER A 161 -7.23 -11.35 -14.77
N ILE A 162 -8.55 -11.06 -14.65
CA ILE A 162 -9.58 -11.65 -15.51
C ILE A 162 -9.36 -11.24 -16.96
N ALA A 163 -9.18 -9.94 -17.22
CA ALA A 163 -8.97 -9.43 -18.58
C ALA A 163 -7.66 -9.97 -19.19
N GLY A 164 -6.59 -10.02 -18.40
CA GLY A 164 -5.32 -10.64 -18.79
C GLY A 164 -5.47 -12.11 -19.15
N TYR A 165 -6.16 -12.90 -18.31
CA TYR A 165 -6.44 -14.30 -18.59
C TYR A 165 -7.22 -14.48 -19.90
N VAL A 166 -8.34 -13.76 -20.05
CA VAL A 166 -9.18 -13.85 -21.26
C VAL A 166 -8.40 -13.45 -22.50
N MET A 167 -7.65 -12.34 -22.46
CA MET A 167 -6.91 -11.85 -23.61
C MET A 167 -5.72 -12.75 -23.96
N ALA A 168 -4.99 -13.27 -22.97
CA ALA A 168 -3.93 -14.23 -23.20
C ALA A 168 -4.45 -15.51 -23.88
N ARG A 169 -5.62 -16.02 -23.47
CA ARG A 169 -6.27 -17.17 -24.11
C ARG A 169 -6.70 -16.85 -25.55
N ARG A 170 -7.31 -15.70 -25.78
CA ARG A 170 -7.73 -15.26 -27.13
C ARG A 170 -6.56 -15.10 -28.09
N LEU A 171 -5.45 -14.54 -27.61
CA LEU A 171 -4.25 -14.29 -28.40
C LEU A 171 -3.28 -15.48 -28.46
N ARG A 172 -3.67 -16.62 -27.85
CA ARG A 172 -2.85 -17.85 -27.74
C ARG A 172 -1.46 -17.54 -27.16
N LEU A 173 -1.42 -16.68 -26.14
CA LEU A 173 -0.21 -16.35 -25.41
C LEU A 173 0.06 -17.40 -24.32
N PRO A 174 1.34 -17.68 -24.03
CA PRO A 174 1.74 -18.62 -23.00
C PRO A 174 1.40 -18.04 -21.61
N LEU A 175 0.28 -18.51 -21.03
CA LEU A 175 -0.35 -17.87 -19.87
C LEU A 175 0.60 -17.73 -18.66
N GLY A 176 1.32 -18.80 -18.32
CA GLY A 176 2.25 -18.79 -17.18
C GLY A 176 3.38 -17.77 -17.38
N PHE A 177 3.94 -17.68 -18.58
CA PHE A 177 4.93 -16.68 -18.94
C PHE A 177 4.37 -15.26 -18.87
N MET A 178 3.14 -15.04 -19.33
CA MET A 178 2.51 -13.72 -19.24
C MET A 178 2.35 -13.27 -17.78
N PHE A 179 1.93 -14.16 -16.89
CA PHE A 179 1.87 -13.86 -15.46
C PHE A 179 3.26 -13.62 -14.85
N ASP A 180 4.25 -14.44 -15.21
CA ASP A 180 5.63 -14.32 -14.73
C ASP A 180 6.24 -12.94 -15.07
N ILE A 181 6.08 -12.47 -16.31
CA ILE A 181 6.61 -11.16 -16.71
C ILE A 181 5.82 -10.00 -16.12
N SER A 182 4.50 -10.15 -15.95
CA SER A 182 3.64 -9.12 -15.38
C SER A 182 3.98 -8.84 -13.93
N VAL A 183 4.19 -9.86 -13.09
CA VAL A 183 4.52 -9.63 -11.67
C VAL A 183 5.88 -8.97 -11.47
N ILE A 184 6.84 -9.20 -12.37
CA ILE A 184 8.14 -8.51 -12.34
C ILE A 184 7.91 -7.01 -12.57
N GLY A 185 7.11 -6.64 -13.56
CA GLY A 185 6.76 -5.25 -13.82
C GLY A 185 5.94 -4.62 -12.69
N ILE A 186 4.96 -5.34 -12.15
CA ILE A 186 4.11 -4.89 -11.03
C ILE A 186 4.97 -4.57 -9.82
N ALA A 187 5.91 -5.44 -9.44
CA ALA A 187 6.79 -5.20 -8.29
C ALA A 187 7.59 -3.89 -8.43
N LEU A 188 8.14 -3.61 -9.62
CA LEU A 188 8.84 -2.34 -9.84
C LEU A 188 7.88 -1.14 -9.89
N GLY A 189 6.71 -1.31 -10.52
CA GLY A 189 5.72 -0.25 -10.61
C GLY A 189 5.19 0.17 -9.23
N GLU A 190 4.89 -0.80 -8.36
CA GLU A 190 4.51 -0.52 -6.98
C GLU A 190 5.65 0.12 -6.19
N ALA A 191 6.89 -0.34 -6.34
CA ALA A 191 8.03 0.28 -5.66
C ALA A 191 8.16 1.79 -5.97
N VAL A 192 7.94 2.17 -7.22
CA VAL A 192 7.94 3.58 -7.66
C VAL A 192 6.68 4.31 -7.17
N GLY A 193 5.51 3.68 -7.26
CA GLY A 193 4.24 4.25 -6.80
C GLY A 193 4.27 4.64 -5.32
N ARG A 194 4.91 3.81 -4.49
CA ARG A 194 5.07 4.02 -3.03
C ARG A 194 5.80 5.32 -2.68
N ILE A 195 6.59 5.89 -3.59
CA ILE A 195 7.20 7.21 -3.39
C ILE A 195 6.11 8.28 -3.26
N GLY A 196 5.06 8.19 -4.08
CA GLY A 196 3.91 9.07 -4.01
C GLY A 196 3.17 8.94 -2.67
N ASP A 197 2.97 7.71 -2.18
CA ASP A 197 2.35 7.44 -0.89
C ASP A 197 3.15 8.05 0.28
N VAL A 198 4.49 7.95 0.22
CA VAL A 198 5.37 8.56 1.22
C VAL A 198 5.24 10.08 1.23
N ILE A 199 5.15 10.73 0.06
CA ILE A 199 4.98 12.19 -0.03
C ILE A 199 3.58 12.60 0.45
N ASN A 200 2.56 11.83 0.07
CA ASN A 200 1.17 12.11 0.43
C ASN A 200 0.84 11.82 1.90
N GLY A 201 1.66 11.03 2.59
CA GLY A 201 1.38 10.56 3.95
C GLY A 201 0.31 9.48 4.01
N GLU A 202 0.26 8.62 3.01
CA GLU A 202 -0.71 7.53 2.94
C GLU A 202 -0.28 6.31 3.77
N HIS A 203 -1.28 5.49 4.14
CA HIS A 203 -1.15 4.29 4.97
C HIS A 203 -0.70 4.55 6.41
N HIS A 204 -1.66 4.72 7.31
CA HIS A 204 -1.39 4.95 8.72
C HIS A 204 -0.75 3.74 9.39
N ALA A 205 0.20 4.01 10.27
CA ALA A 205 1.00 3.02 10.96
C ALA A 205 0.95 3.22 12.47
N VAL A 206 1.36 2.16 13.18
CA VAL A 206 1.53 2.21 14.63
C VAL A 206 2.64 3.20 15.01
N ALA A 207 2.53 3.73 16.24
CA ALA A 207 3.52 4.66 16.78
C ALA A 207 4.93 4.03 16.76
N CYS A 208 5.91 4.83 16.36
CA CYS A 208 7.31 4.43 16.26
C CYS A 208 8.10 5.12 17.38
N THR A 209 8.82 4.33 18.17
CA THR A 209 9.60 4.84 19.31
C THR A 209 10.99 4.21 19.31
N GLY A 210 12.00 5.02 19.62
CA GLY A 210 13.39 4.55 19.79
C GLY A 210 14.15 4.20 18.51
N LEU A 211 13.59 4.44 17.32
CA LEU A 211 14.24 4.16 16.03
C LEU A 211 14.57 5.46 15.29
N ALA A 212 15.79 5.58 14.76
CA ALA A 212 16.29 6.80 14.11
C ALA A 212 15.53 7.20 12.82
N TRP A 213 14.72 6.30 12.26
CA TRP A 213 13.96 6.50 11.02
C TRP A 213 12.45 6.62 11.22
N CYS A 214 11.98 6.84 12.46
CA CYS A 214 10.59 7.22 12.68
C CYS A 214 10.29 8.55 11.97
N VAL A 215 9.15 8.64 11.29
CA VAL A 215 8.77 9.84 10.53
C VAL A 215 7.52 10.48 11.10
N ARG A 216 7.41 11.80 10.95
CA ARG A 216 6.23 12.59 11.27
C ARG A 216 5.91 13.51 10.10
N TYR A 217 4.63 13.63 9.78
CA TYR A 217 4.17 14.56 8.76
C TYR A 217 3.79 15.90 9.38
N THR A 218 4.36 16.99 8.85
CA THR A 218 4.19 18.34 9.43
C THR A 218 3.36 19.27 8.57
N ASN A 219 3.14 18.93 7.29
CA ASN A 219 2.30 19.73 6.41
C ASN A 219 0.80 19.48 6.73
N PRO A 220 -0.02 20.51 7.00
CA PRO A 220 -1.42 20.30 7.36
C PRO A 220 -2.30 19.77 6.22
N ALA A 221 -1.85 19.83 4.97
CA ALA A 221 -2.59 19.32 3.82
C ALA A 221 -2.37 17.83 3.56
N THR A 222 -1.35 17.22 4.17
CA THR A 222 -1.01 15.79 4.01
C THR A 222 -2.07 14.87 4.64
N LEU A 223 -2.10 13.61 4.21
CA LEU A 223 -2.88 12.55 4.83
C LEU A 223 -2.14 11.89 6.01
N GLY A 224 -0.86 12.23 6.19
CA GLY A 224 0.04 11.60 7.15
C GLY A 224 -0.24 11.95 8.62
N GLN A 225 0.27 11.09 9.49
CA GLN A 225 0.13 11.25 10.94
C GLN A 225 1.10 12.30 11.49
N THR A 226 0.60 13.13 12.41
CA THR A 226 1.36 14.16 13.12
C THR A 226 2.18 13.62 14.30
N ASP A 227 1.98 12.35 14.66
CA ASP A 227 2.81 11.64 15.61
C ASP A 227 3.95 10.91 14.88
N TYR A 228 5.00 10.55 15.61
CA TYR A 228 6.09 9.73 15.04
C TYR A 228 5.60 8.30 14.80
N VAL A 229 5.67 7.88 13.54
CA VAL A 229 5.18 6.58 13.08
C VAL A 229 6.20 5.87 12.21
N HIS A 230 5.99 4.57 12.03
CA HIS A 230 6.78 3.80 11.09
C HIS A 230 6.47 4.27 9.66
N PRO A 231 7.47 4.59 8.82
CA PRO A 231 7.25 4.94 7.42
C PRO A 231 6.84 3.70 6.58
N ILE A 232 5.65 3.17 6.83
CA ILE A 232 5.20 1.89 6.28
C ILE A 232 5.13 1.90 4.75
N ALA A 233 4.72 3.02 4.15
CA ALA A 233 4.74 3.20 2.70
C ALA A 233 6.17 3.06 2.12
N ALA A 234 7.19 3.57 2.82
CA ALA A 234 8.58 3.41 2.42
C ALA A 234 9.05 1.97 2.60
N TYR A 235 8.64 1.30 3.69
CA TYR A 235 8.94 -0.13 3.89
C TYR A 235 8.35 -0.97 2.76
N ASP A 236 7.08 -0.77 2.42
CA ASP A 236 6.42 -1.48 1.33
C ASP A 236 7.10 -1.19 -0.02
N GLY A 237 7.52 0.06 -0.28
CA GLY A 237 8.28 0.41 -1.48
C GLY A 237 9.63 -0.30 -1.59
N LEU A 238 10.40 -0.34 -0.50
CA LEU A 238 11.68 -1.04 -0.44
C LEU A 238 11.51 -2.56 -0.57
N ILE A 239 10.48 -3.12 0.06
CA ILE A 239 10.15 -4.54 -0.08
C ILE A 239 9.78 -4.86 -1.52
N MET A 240 8.95 -4.04 -2.18
CA MET A 240 8.60 -4.22 -3.58
C MET A 240 9.80 -4.15 -4.51
N LEU A 241 10.73 -3.22 -4.24
CA LEU A 241 11.98 -3.14 -4.99
C LEU A 241 12.84 -4.40 -4.79
N ALA A 242 12.93 -4.91 -3.56
CA ALA A 242 13.64 -6.16 -3.28
C ALA A 242 12.97 -7.36 -3.98
N ILE A 243 11.65 -7.45 -3.93
CA ILE A 243 10.85 -8.46 -4.65
C ILE A 243 11.13 -8.38 -6.15
N PHE A 244 11.12 -7.18 -6.74
CA PHE A 244 11.46 -6.97 -8.15
C PHE A 244 12.84 -7.55 -8.50
N VAL A 245 13.87 -7.22 -7.71
CA VAL A 245 15.24 -7.71 -7.94
C VAL A 245 15.29 -9.24 -7.84
N VAL A 246 14.67 -9.82 -6.81
CA VAL A 246 14.63 -11.27 -6.60
C VAL A 246 13.89 -11.97 -7.74
N LEU A 247 12.73 -11.46 -8.14
CA LEU A 247 11.92 -12.05 -9.21
C LEU A 247 12.61 -11.94 -10.56
N LEU A 248 13.22 -10.80 -10.88
CA LEU A 248 13.96 -10.65 -12.13
C LEU A 248 15.15 -11.60 -12.19
N ALA A 249 15.90 -11.73 -11.09
CA ALA A 249 17.01 -12.67 -10.99
C ALA A 249 16.54 -14.13 -11.09
N TYR A 250 15.46 -14.48 -10.38
CA TYR A 250 14.87 -15.81 -10.40
C TYR A 250 14.35 -16.16 -11.80
N TRP A 251 13.55 -15.28 -12.41
CA TRP A 251 13.04 -15.43 -13.77
C TRP A 251 14.15 -15.63 -14.79
N ARG A 252 15.27 -14.89 -14.70
CA ARG A 252 16.42 -15.10 -15.60
C ARG A 252 17.02 -16.50 -15.49
N ARG A 253 16.93 -17.16 -14.34
CA ARG A 253 17.39 -18.55 -14.14
C ARG A 253 16.37 -19.58 -14.62
N VAL A 254 15.07 -19.29 -14.49
CA VAL A 254 14.00 -20.25 -14.79
C VAL A 254 13.40 -20.09 -16.19
N ARG A 255 13.56 -18.95 -16.85
CA ARG A 255 13.03 -18.71 -18.20
C ARG A 255 13.56 -19.72 -19.20
N GLY A 256 12.71 -20.13 -20.14
CA GLY A 256 13.02 -21.17 -21.13
C GLY A 256 12.97 -22.60 -20.60
N ARG A 257 12.51 -22.79 -19.35
CA ARG A 257 12.33 -24.11 -18.75
C ARG A 257 10.86 -24.27 -18.35
N PRO A 258 10.02 -25.00 -19.11
CA PRO A 258 8.65 -25.26 -18.69
C PRO A 258 8.60 -26.17 -17.44
N PRO A 259 7.54 -26.10 -16.60
CA PRO A 259 6.39 -25.22 -16.73
C PRO A 259 6.68 -23.77 -16.30
N GLU A 260 5.96 -22.84 -16.93
CA GLU A 260 5.96 -21.41 -16.61
C GLU A 260 5.04 -21.10 -15.42
N GLY A 261 5.09 -19.88 -14.88
CA GLY A 261 4.30 -19.47 -13.70
C GLY A 261 5.09 -19.54 -12.39
N ARG A 262 6.39 -19.81 -12.46
CA ARG A 262 7.26 -19.92 -11.28
C ARG A 262 7.59 -18.56 -10.68
N ALA A 263 7.84 -17.55 -11.50
CA ALA A 263 8.09 -16.20 -10.99
C ALA A 263 6.80 -15.61 -10.39
N TYR A 264 5.64 -15.89 -10.99
CA TYR A 264 4.33 -15.55 -10.43
C TYR A 264 4.10 -16.22 -9.08
N SER A 265 4.38 -17.52 -8.96
CA SER A 265 4.25 -18.25 -7.69
C SER A 265 5.20 -17.72 -6.62
N ALA A 266 6.44 -17.37 -7.01
CA ALA A 266 7.39 -16.73 -6.11
C ALA A 266 6.94 -15.33 -5.69
N TYR A 267 6.30 -14.56 -6.59
CA TYR A 267 5.71 -13.28 -6.25
C TYR A 267 4.61 -13.45 -5.19
N LEU A 268 3.67 -14.40 -5.37
CA LEU A 268 2.63 -14.67 -4.37
C LEU A 268 3.21 -14.99 -3.00
N LEU A 269 4.27 -15.81 -2.96
CA LEU A 269 4.97 -16.13 -1.71
C LEU A 269 5.58 -14.88 -1.06
N LEU A 270 6.38 -14.14 -1.81
CA LEU A 270 7.15 -13.01 -1.28
C LEU A 270 6.26 -11.82 -0.95
N PHE A 271 5.39 -11.42 -1.88
CA PHE A 271 4.43 -10.34 -1.68
C PHE A 271 3.41 -10.68 -0.60
N GLY A 272 2.83 -11.88 -0.65
CA GLY A 272 1.85 -12.32 0.35
C GLY A 272 2.45 -12.34 1.76
N GLY A 273 3.65 -12.93 1.90
CA GLY A 273 4.37 -12.97 3.17
C GLY A 273 4.73 -11.57 3.66
N ALA A 274 5.27 -10.72 2.78
CA ALA A 274 5.55 -9.33 3.11
C ALA A 274 4.29 -8.58 3.56
N ARG A 275 3.19 -8.67 2.80
CA ARG A 275 1.94 -7.97 3.12
C ARG A 275 1.36 -8.45 4.45
N PHE A 276 1.44 -9.75 4.73
CA PHE A 276 1.03 -10.30 6.02
C PHE A 276 1.84 -9.68 7.17
N LEU A 277 3.17 -9.61 7.04
CA LEU A 277 4.06 -9.06 8.05
C LEU A 277 3.92 -7.54 8.21
N THR A 278 3.87 -6.78 7.12
CA THR A 278 3.77 -5.31 7.18
C THR A 278 2.41 -4.84 7.68
N SER A 279 1.36 -5.65 7.52
CA SER A 279 0.02 -5.37 8.08
C SER A 279 0.03 -5.17 9.60
N PHE A 280 0.88 -5.88 10.34
CA PHE A 280 0.96 -5.71 11.80
C PHE A 280 1.42 -4.31 12.22
N LEU A 281 2.10 -3.59 11.33
CA LEU A 281 2.53 -2.22 11.55
C LEU A 281 1.49 -1.19 11.08
N ARG A 282 0.41 -1.62 10.42
CA ARG A 282 -0.63 -0.75 9.85
C ARG A 282 -1.83 -0.63 10.77
N VAL A 283 -2.47 0.54 10.72
CA VAL A 283 -3.73 0.83 11.41
C VAL A 283 -4.89 0.64 10.42
N ASP A 284 -5.05 -0.59 9.92
CA ASP A 284 -6.15 -0.98 9.04
C ASP A 284 -7.30 -1.61 9.86
N PRO A 285 -8.57 -1.51 9.41
CA PRO A 285 -9.71 -2.13 10.10
C PRO A 285 -9.62 -3.66 10.12
N ILE A 286 -10.13 -4.25 11.21
CA ILE A 286 -10.24 -5.70 11.35
C ILE A 286 -11.35 -6.20 10.43
N PHE A 287 -11.07 -7.27 9.69
CA PHE A 287 -11.99 -7.86 8.73
C PHE A 287 -12.58 -9.18 9.25
N LEU A 288 -11.74 -10.15 9.60
CA LEU A 288 -12.19 -11.50 9.97
C LEU A 288 -11.32 -12.09 11.08
N ALA A 289 -11.96 -12.62 12.12
CA ALA A 289 -11.29 -13.35 13.21
C ALA A 289 -10.10 -12.61 13.86
N GLY A 290 -10.20 -11.28 13.99
CA GLY A 290 -9.13 -10.45 14.55
C GLY A 290 -8.02 -10.08 13.56
N TRP A 291 -8.10 -10.54 12.31
CA TRP A 291 -7.15 -10.21 11.26
C TRP A 291 -7.69 -9.12 10.33
N GLN A 292 -6.78 -8.27 9.86
CA GLN A 292 -7.02 -7.31 8.80
C GLN A 292 -7.23 -8.05 7.46
N GLU A 293 -7.99 -7.46 6.54
CA GLU A 293 -8.23 -8.04 5.21
C GLU A 293 -6.92 -8.42 4.51
N ALA A 294 -5.93 -7.54 4.59
CA ALA A 294 -4.63 -7.76 3.98
C ALA A 294 -3.79 -8.86 4.65
N GLN A 295 -4.01 -9.15 5.93
CA GLN A 295 -3.38 -10.31 6.58
C GLN A 295 -3.98 -11.60 6.04
N VAL A 296 -5.31 -11.68 5.95
CA VAL A 296 -5.98 -12.86 5.39
C VAL A 296 -5.52 -13.10 3.94
N LEU A 297 -5.58 -12.08 3.09
CA LEU A 297 -5.16 -12.20 1.69
C LEU A 297 -3.66 -12.49 1.56
N GLY A 298 -2.82 -11.77 2.33
CA GLY A 298 -1.38 -11.98 2.32
C GLY A 298 -1.00 -13.40 2.73
N PHE A 299 -1.65 -13.95 3.76
CA PHE A 299 -1.46 -15.34 4.18
C PHE A 299 -1.86 -16.34 3.10
N LEU A 300 -3.03 -16.16 2.47
CA LEU A 300 -3.48 -17.03 1.38
C LEU A 300 -2.53 -17.02 0.19
N TYR A 301 -2.06 -15.83 -0.23
CA TYR A 301 -1.06 -15.71 -1.29
C TYR A 301 0.25 -16.37 -0.91
N ALA A 302 0.71 -16.18 0.34
CA ALA A 302 1.95 -16.77 0.82
C ALA A 302 1.90 -18.30 0.76
N ILE A 303 0.81 -18.92 1.24
CA ILE A 303 0.62 -20.38 1.19
C ILE A 303 0.53 -20.87 -0.26
N GLY A 304 -0.25 -20.18 -1.11
CA GLY A 304 -0.36 -20.52 -2.53
C GLY A 304 1.00 -20.53 -3.23
N GLY A 305 1.82 -19.51 -2.99
CA GLY A 305 3.19 -19.44 -3.51
C GLY A 305 4.11 -20.51 -2.93
N ALA A 306 4.05 -20.75 -1.61
CA ALA A 306 4.86 -21.77 -0.92
C ALA A 306 4.61 -23.19 -1.46
N VAL A 307 3.38 -23.49 -1.86
CA VAL A 307 3.01 -24.78 -2.48
C VAL A 307 3.38 -24.81 -3.96
N MET A 308 3.07 -23.76 -4.72
CA MET A 308 3.21 -23.78 -6.18
C MET A 308 4.68 -23.72 -6.64
N VAL A 309 5.56 -23.00 -5.96
CA VAL A 309 6.98 -22.92 -6.31
C VAL A 309 7.66 -24.31 -6.35
N PRO A 310 7.61 -25.15 -5.29
CA PRO A 310 8.21 -26.48 -5.32
C PRO A 310 7.50 -27.43 -6.28
N VAL A 311 6.16 -27.36 -6.39
CA VAL A 311 5.39 -28.20 -7.33
C VAL A 311 5.82 -27.97 -8.78
N LEU A 312 5.87 -26.70 -9.22
CA LEU A 312 6.30 -26.36 -10.58
C LEU A 312 7.78 -26.69 -10.82
N SER A 313 8.62 -26.55 -9.80
CA SER A 313 10.04 -26.91 -9.88
C SER A 313 10.26 -28.43 -9.94
N ALA A 314 9.43 -29.22 -9.26
CA ALA A 314 9.46 -30.67 -9.33
C ALA A 314 9.00 -31.18 -10.69
N ARG A 315 7.93 -30.58 -11.25
CA ARG A 315 7.44 -30.90 -12.60
C ARG A 315 8.50 -30.67 -13.67
N GLU A 316 9.22 -29.54 -13.64
CA GLU A 316 10.35 -29.29 -14.55
C GLU A 316 11.39 -30.44 -14.52
N ARG A 317 11.74 -30.92 -13.31
CA ARG A 317 12.72 -32.00 -13.16
C ARG A 317 12.23 -33.32 -13.74
N LEU A 318 10.95 -33.64 -13.53
CA LEU A 318 10.33 -34.86 -14.07
C LEU A 318 10.27 -34.81 -15.60
N ASP A 319 9.84 -33.69 -16.17
CA ASP A 319 9.75 -33.51 -17.62
C ASP A 319 11.12 -33.67 -18.31
N ARG A 320 12.18 -33.17 -17.64
CA ARG A 320 13.58 -33.34 -18.10
C ARG A 320 14.11 -34.76 -17.98
N ALA A 321 13.73 -35.49 -16.92
CA ALA A 321 14.14 -36.88 -16.74
C ALA A 321 13.49 -37.77 -17.80
N GLY A 322 12.20 -37.56 -18.10
CA GLY A 322 11.48 -38.28 -19.14
C GLY A 322 12.06 -38.10 -20.54
N THR A 323 12.45 -36.86 -20.90
CA THR A 323 13.06 -36.58 -22.22
C THR A 323 14.46 -37.20 -22.38
N ARG A 324 15.24 -37.33 -21.31
CA ARG A 324 16.56 -37.99 -21.36
C ARG A 324 16.45 -39.51 -21.49
N GLY A 325 15.45 -40.12 -20.85
CA GLY A 325 15.24 -41.57 -20.90
C GLY A 325 14.89 -42.08 -22.30
N THR A 326 14.15 -41.30 -23.10
CA THR A 326 13.76 -41.66 -24.47
C THR A 326 14.89 -41.52 -25.49
N THR A 327 15.88 -40.65 -25.26
CA THR A 327 17.01 -40.45 -26.18
C THR A 327 18.15 -41.45 -26.00
N THR A 328 18.16 -42.22 -24.91
CA THR A 328 19.17 -43.26 -24.65
C THR A 328 18.70 -44.66 -25.04
N SER A 329 17.48 -44.79 -25.56
CA SER A 329 16.85 -46.07 -25.95
C SER A 329 16.72 -46.27 -27.47
N GLU A 330 17.35 -45.41 -28.27
CA GLU A 330 17.51 -45.56 -29.73
C GLU A 330 18.98 -45.82 -30.07
#